data_AF-A0A918RNM6-F1
#
_entry.id   AF-A0A918RNM6-F1
#
_cell.length_a   1.000
_cell.length_b   1.000
_cell.length_c   1.000
_cell.angle_alpha   90.00
_cell.angle_beta   90.00
_cell.angle_gamma   90.00
#
_symmetry.space_group_name_H-M   'P 1'
#
loop_
_entity.id
_entity.type
_entity.pdbx_description
1 polymer ?
#
loop_
_entity_poly.entity_id
_entity_poly.type
_entity_poly.pdbx_seq_one_letter_code
_entity_poly.pdbx_strand_id
1 'polypeptide(L)'
;MDWEQVIEAELSECEKRFVSGDFIALMQAFRWATMHGRPLPDWMVGEVFNALTFTFEKGGAPGRGKTGGYKARRARDAGHKERHRIAARELHKRKLKLGGAKKREEAFDAAQKILAGTPAQGSIEQIERSYNRIERQYRPASKTASP
;
A
#
# COMPACT_ATOMS: atom_id res chain seq x y z
N MET A 1 -43.49 -12.50 11.47
CA MET A 1 -42.47 -13.14 10.64
C MET A 1 -41.23 -13.25 11.49
N ASP A 2 -40.75 -14.46 11.72
CA ASP A 2 -39.55 -14.69 12.51
C ASP A 2 -38.33 -14.38 11.65
N TRP A 3 -37.73 -13.22 11.88
CA TRP A 3 -36.57 -12.76 11.11
C TRP A 3 -35.36 -13.67 11.29
N GLU A 4 -35.25 -14.41 12.40
CA GLU A 4 -34.15 -15.34 12.59
C GLU A 4 -34.25 -16.52 11.63
N GLN A 5 -35.45 -17.06 11.43
CA GLN A 5 -35.70 -18.14 10.48
C GLN A 5 -35.45 -17.70 9.04
N VAL A 6 -35.81 -16.45 8.70
CA VAL A 6 -35.54 -15.90 7.36
C VAL A 6 -34.04 -15.79 7.12
N ILE A 7 -33.29 -15.21 8.08
CA ILE A 7 -31.84 -15.05 7.95
C ILE A 7 -31.14 -16.42 7.83
N GLU A 8 -31.55 -17.39 8.64
CA GLU A 8 -30.96 -18.73 8.60
C GLU A 8 -31.23 -19.43 7.26
N ALA A 9 -32.45 -19.30 6.72
CA ALA A 9 -32.80 -19.83 5.40
C ALA A 9 -31.97 -19.18 4.29
N GLU A 10 -31.80 -17.86 4.33
CA GLU A 10 -30.98 -17.11 3.36
C GLU A 10 -29.50 -17.52 3.42
N LEU A 11 -28.94 -17.68 4.63
CA LEU A 11 -27.56 -18.13 4.81
C LEU A 11 -27.36 -19.57 4.31
N SER A 12 -28.32 -20.47 4.59
CA SER A 12 -28.29 -21.85 4.10
C SER A 12 -28.40 -21.93 2.58
N GLU A 13 -29.22 -21.09 1.95
CA GLU A 13 -29.32 -21.04 0.50
C GLU A 13 -28.05 -20.49 -0.14
N CYS A 14 -27.44 -19.48 0.48
CA CYS A 14 -26.13 -18.98 0.04
C CYS A 14 -25.04 -20.07 0.13
N GLU A 15 -25.05 -20.90 1.17
CA GLU A 15 -24.10 -22.02 1.31
C GLU A 15 -24.23 -23.01 0.14
N LYS A 16 -25.45 -23.46 -0.18
CA LYS A 16 -25.70 -24.41 -1.28
C LYS A 16 -25.21 -23.86 -2.63
N ARG A 17 -25.50 -22.59 -2.89
CA ARG A 17 -25.06 -21.89 -4.12
C ARG A 17 -23.55 -21.76 -4.17
N PHE A 18 -22.92 -21.41 -3.05
CA PHE A 18 -21.47 -21.33 -2.94
C PHE A 18 -20.80 -22.68 -3.21
N VAL A 19 -21.28 -23.77 -2.60
CA VAL A 19 -20.78 -25.14 -2.83
C VAL A 19 -20.94 -25.55 -4.29
N SER A 20 -21.94 -25.02 -4.99
CA SER A 20 -22.17 -25.25 -6.42
C SER A 20 -21.29 -24.38 -7.34
N GLY A 21 -20.38 -23.58 -6.78
CA GLY A 21 -19.43 -22.73 -7.52
C GLY A 21 -19.89 -21.29 -7.75
N ASP A 22 -21.02 -20.86 -7.17
CA ASP A 22 -21.43 -19.46 -7.24
C ASP A 22 -20.75 -18.64 -6.14
N PHE A 23 -19.57 -18.11 -6.47
CA PHE A 23 -18.77 -17.28 -5.55
C PHE A 23 -19.46 -15.95 -5.17
N ILE A 24 -20.51 -15.51 -5.89
CA ILE A 24 -21.29 -14.32 -5.49
C ILE A 24 -22.08 -14.62 -4.22
N ALA A 25 -22.48 -15.88 -4.00
CA ALA A 25 -23.21 -16.29 -2.81
C ALA A 25 -22.40 -16.08 -1.51
N LEU A 26 -21.07 -16.17 -1.57
CA LEU A 26 -20.18 -15.84 -0.46
C LEU A 26 -20.35 -14.37 -0.01
N MET A 27 -20.39 -13.44 -0.97
CA MET A 27 -20.58 -12.02 -0.68
C MET A 27 -21.98 -11.71 -0.17
N GLN A 28 -22.98 -12.45 -0.65
CA GLN A 28 -24.37 -12.32 -0.18
C GLN A 28 -24.50 -12.81 1.27
N ALA A 29 -23.94 -13.98 1.60
CA ALA A 29 -23.90 -14.50 2.97
C ALA A 29 -23.18 -13.54 3.93
N PHE A 30 -22.03 -13.00 3.52
CA PHE A 30 -21.28 -12.02 4.32
C PHE A 30 -22.11 -10.77 4.60
N ARG A 31 -22.83 -10.27 3.59
CA ARG A 31 -23.73 -9.11 3.74
C ARG A 31 -24.88 -9.41 4.70
N TRP A 32 -25.54 -10.56 4.57
CA TRP A 32 -26.61 -10.98 5.47
C TRP A 32 -26.13 -11.06 6.92
N ALA A 33 -25.00 -11.73 7.17
CA ALA A 33 -24.45 -11.87 8.51
C ALA A 33 -24.12 -10.50 9.13
N THR A 34 -23.45 -9.62 8.37
CA THR A 34 -23.04 -8.29 8.87
C THR A 34 -24.19 -7.31 9.04
N MET A 35 -25.16 -7.27 8.12
CA MET A 35 -26.33 -6.38 8.21
C MET A 35 -27.20 -6.67 9.43
N HIS A 36 -27.24 -7.93 9.86
CA HIS A 36 -28.08 -8.37 10.98
C HIS A 36 -27.28 -8.67 12.25
N GLY A 37 -26.00 -8.30 12.31
CA GLY A 37 -25.16 -8.47 13.50
C GLY A 37 -24.96 -9.93 13.92
N ARG A 38 -25.05 -10.87 12.98
CA ARG A 38 -24.85 -12.30 13.22
C ARG A 38 -23.38 -12.67 13.11
N PRO A 39 -22.92 -13.71 13.81
CA PRO A 39 -21.62 -14.30 13.54
C PRO A 39 -21.56 -14.80 12.09
N LEU A 40 -20.36 -14.79 11.52
CA LEU A 40 -20.13 -15.38 10.20
C LEU A 40 -20.30 -16.91 10.29
N PRO A 41 -21.04 -17.56 9.38
CA PRO A 41 -21.12 -19.02 9.34
C PRO A 41 -19.75 -19.69 9.19
N ASP A 42 -19.55 -20.84 9.83
CA ASP A 42 -18.26 -21.55 9.86
C ASP A 42 -17.71 -21.85 8.46
N TRP A 43 -18.59 -22.26 7.53
CA TRP A 43 -18.21 -22.55 6.14
C TRP A 43 -17.65 -21.33 5.40
N MET A 44 -18.00 -20.12 5.84
CA MET A 44 -17.58 -18.86 5.22
C MET A 44 -16.27 -18.32 5.84
N VAL A 45 -15.98 -18.66 7.10
CA VAL A 45 -14.83 -18.11 7.85
C VAL A 45 -13.52 -18.31 7.09
N GLY A 46 -13.25 -19.54 6.64
CA GLY A 46 -12.03 -19.87 5.90
C GLY A 46 -11.87 -19.05 4.63
N GLU A 47 -12.94 -18.91 3.84
CA GLU A 47 -12.94 -18.18 2.58
C GLU A 47 -12.77 -16.67 2.77
N VAL A 48 -13.43 -16.11 3.78
CA VAL A 48 -13.24 -14.69 4.16
C VAL A 48 -11.81 -14.44 4.60
N PHE A 49 -11.22 -15.32 5.42
CA PHE A 49 -9.81 -15.20 5.80
C PHE A 49 -8.86 -15.32 4.61
N ASN A 50 -9.13 -16.24 3.67
CA ASN A 50 -8.36 -16.37 2.44
C ASN A 50 -8.44 -15.10 1.60
N ALA A 51 -9.62 -14.52 1.42
CA ALA A 51 -9.83 -13.27 0.68
C ALA A 51 -9.13 -12.07 1.33
N LEU A 52 -9.19 -11.96 2.66
CA LEU A 52 -8.49 -10.92 3.43
C LEU A 52 -6.97 -11.08 3.33
N THR A 53 -6.46 -12.31 3.48
CA THR A 53 -5.04 -12.63 3.33
C THR A 53 -4.57 -12.29 1.92
N PHE A 54 -5.29 -12.74 0.89
CA PHE A 54 -4.99 -12.40 -0.49
C PHE A 54 -4.95 -10.89 -0.71
N THR A 55 -5.92 -10.15 -0.19
CA THR A 55 -5.97 -8.69 -0.30
C THR A 55 -4.80 -8.03 0.41
N PHE A 56 -4.43 -8.48 1.60
CA PHE A 56 -3.29 -7.96 2.35
C PHE A 56 -1.96 -8.23 1.61
N GLU A 57 -1.78 -9.44 1.10
CA GLU A 57 -0.54 -9.85 0.44
C GLU A 57 -0.39 -9.31 -0.97
N LYS A 58 -1.47 -9.39 -1.76
CA LYS A 58 -1.47 -9.07 -3.19
C LYS A 58 -2.05 -7.69 -3.51
N GLY A 59 -2.77 -7.05 -2.57
CA GLY A 59 -3.30 -5.69 -2.71
C GLY A 59 -4.73 -5.58 -3.24
N GLY A 60 -5.48 -6.67 -3.25
CA GLY A 60 -6.78 -6.78 -3.92
C GLY A 60 -6.63 -7.04 -5.43
N ALA A 61 -7.76 -7.08 -6.15
CA ALA A 61 -7.73 -7.18 -7.61
C ALA A 61 -6.94 -6.00 -8.20
N PRO A 62 -5.90 -6.24 -9.01
CA PRO A 62 -5.07 -5.17 -9.55
C PRO A 62 -5.93 -4.31 -10.48
N GLY A 63 -6.37 -3.15 -9.98
CA GLY A 63 -6.90 -2.11 -10.85
C GLY A 63 -5.87 -1.82 -11.94
N ARG A 64 -6.32 -1.69 -13.19
CA ARG A 64 -5.46 -1.49 -14.37
C ARG A 64 -4.40 -0.41 -14.06
N GLY A 65 -3.12 -0.80 -14.00
CA GLY A 65 -1.99 0.08 -13.71
C GLY A 65 -1.51 0.20 -12.25
N LYS A 66 -2.12 -0.50 -11.28
CA LYS A 66 -1.65 -0.52 -9.88
C LYS A 66 -0.75 -1.73 -9.62
N THR A 67 0.56 -1.54 -9.78
CA THR A 67 1.58 -2.55 -9.49
C THR A 67 1.91 -2.60 -7.99
N GLY A 68 1.57 -3.73 -7.36
CA GLY A 68 2.11 -4.15 -6.06
C GLY A 68 1.14 -4.02 -4.88
N GLY A 69 0.99 -5.13 -4.15
CA GLY A 69 0.22 -5.19 -2.91
C GLY A 69 0.78 -4.31 -1.79
N TYR A 70 0.10 -4.28 -0.65
CA TYR A 70 0.48 -3.44 0.49
C TYR A 70 1.94 -3.66 0.92
N LYS A 71 2.39 -4.93 0.97
CA LYS A 71 3.78 -5.30 1.27
C LYS A 71 4.78 -4.67 0.28
N ALA A 72 4.50 -4.76 -1.03
CA ALA A 72 5.35 -4.19 -2.08
C ALA A 72 5.40 -2.65 -2.01
N ARG A 73 4.27 -2.01 -1.72
CA ARG A 73 4.19 -0.57 -1.50
C ARG A 73 5.06 -0.15 -0.32
N ARG A 74 4.96 -0.86 0.81
CA ARG A 74 5.75 -0.58 2.02
C ARG A 74 7.25 -0.74 1.76
N ALA A 75 7.65 -1.80 1.07
CA ALA A 75 9.06 -2.03 0.69
C ALA A 75 9.59 -0.92 -0.23
N ARG A 76 8.80 -0.53 -1.25
CA ARG A 76 9.16 0.59 -2.14
C ARG A 76 9.30 1.91 -1.37
N ASP A 77 8.37 2.20 -0.46
CA ASP A 77 8.40 3.42 0.34
C ASP A 77 9.58 3.42 1.32
N ALA A 78 9.96 2.26 1.88
CA ALA A 78 11.18 2.12 2.67
C ALA A 78 12.43 2.42 1.82
N GLY A 79 12.50 1.93 0.59
CA GLY A 79 13.60 2.25 -0.34
C GLY A 79 13.70 3.75 -0.66
N HIS A 80 12.56 4.43 -0.87
CA HIS A 80 12.55 5.89 -1.06
C HIS A 80 13.07 6.64 0.17
N LYS A 81 12.64 6.24 1.38
CA LYS A 81 13.09 6.86 2.64
C LYS A 81 14.58 6.70 2.84
N GLU A 82 15.12 5.52 2.57
CA GLU A 82 16.55 5.27 2.74
C GLU A 82 17.39 6.07 1.74
N ARG A 83 16.95 6.14 0.47
CA ARG A 83 17.59 7.01 -0.55
C ARG A 83 17.60 8.47 -0.11
N HIS A 84 16.47 8.99 0.39
CA HIS A 84 16.39 10.36 0.91
C HIS A 84 17.33 10.57 2.09
N ARG A 85 17.35 9.66 3.07
CA ARG A 85 18.20 9.74 4.26
C ARG A 85 19.68 9.84 3.90
N ILE A 86 20.17 8.95 3.03
CA ILE A 86 21.57 8.96 2.60
C ILE A 86 21.88 10.22 1.78
N ALA A 87 21.03 10.59 0.83
CA ALA A 87 21.23 11.79 0.02
C ALA A 87 21.24 13.07 0.86
N ALA A 88 20.30 13.22 1.80
CA ALA A 88 20.23 14.35 2.73
C ALA A 88 21.51 14.45 3.57
N ARG A 89 22.04 13.32 4.05
CA ARG A 89 23.30 13.26 4.78
C ARG A 89 24.47 13.75 3.93
N GLU A 90 24.58 13.31 2.68
CA GLU A 90 25.70 13.67 1.80
C GLU A 90 25.65 15.13 1.34
N LEU A 91 24.44 15.68 1.14
CA LEU A 91 24.21 17.11 0.92
C LEU A 91 24.61 17.94 2.15
N HIS A 92 24.22 17.49 3.35
CA HIS A 92 24.56 18.17 4.60
C HIS A 92 26.07 18.17 4.88
N LYS A 93 26.76 17.03 4.72
CA LYS A 93 28.22 16.93 4.90
C LYS A 93 29.00 17.92 4.05
N ARG A 94 28.53 18.16 2.82
CA ARG A 94 29.13 19.10 1.87
C ARG A 94 28.71 20.56 2.12
N LYS A 95 27.97 20.83 3.20
CA LYS A 95 27.38 22.14 3.57
C LYS A 95 26.58 22.77 2.43
N LEU A 96 25.93 21.94 1.60
CA LEU A 96 25.19 22.42 0.45
C LEU A 96 23.81 22.88 0.87
N LYS A 97 23.61 24.21 0.91
CA LYS A 97 22.28 24.78 0.74
C LYS A 97 21.93 24.72 -0.76
N LEU A 98 20.65 24.51 -1.08
CA LEU A 98 20.13 24.51 -2.46
C LEU A 98 20.69 25.73 -3.22
N GLY A 99 21.56 25.52 -4.21
CA GLY A 99 22.15 26.61 -5.00
C GLY A 99 23.31 26.24 -5.93
N GLY A 100 24.13 25.23 -5.59
CA GLY A 100 25.23 24.78 -6.46
C GLY A 100 24.91 23.48 -7.22
N ALA A 101 24.60 23.56 -8.52
CA ALA A 101 24.21 22.41 -9.35
C ALA A 101 25.26 21.28 -9.35
N LYS A 102 26.53 21.61 -9.58
CA LYS A 102 27.64 20.63 -9.65
C LYS A 102 27.86 19.88 -8.33
N LYS A 103 27.74 20.59 -7.20
CA LYS A 103 27.93 20.00 -5.86
C LYS A 103 26.76 19.09 -5.44
N ARG A 104 25.56 19.34 -5.98
CA ARG A 104 24.37 18.51 -5.74
C ARG A 104 24.49 17.16 -6.45
N GLU A 105 24.97 17.16 -7.69
CA GLU A 105 25.22 15.93 -8.46
C GLU A 105 26.27 15.04 -7.76
N GLU A 106 27.39 15.61 -7.31
CA GLU A 106 28.42 14.91 -6.53
C GLU A 106 27.88 14.27 -5.24
N ALA A 107 26.90 14.90 -4.58
CA ALA A 107 26.28 14.35 -3.38
C ALA A 107 25.40 13.13 -3.70
N PHE A 108 24.69 13.14 -4.83
CA PHE A 108 23.88 11.99 -5.26
C PHE A 108 24.73 10.86 -5.84
N ASP A 109 25.84 11.16 -6.52
CA ASP A 109 26.84 10.15 -6.91
C ASP A 109 27.42 9.44 -5.68
N ALA A 110 27.80 10.20 -4.63
CA ALA A 110 28.25 9.61 -3.38
C ALA A 110 27.16 8.76 -2.70
N ALA A 111 25.91 9.23 -2.71
CA ALA A 111 24.78 8.47 -2.18
C ALA A 111 24.57 7.16 -2.95
N GLN A 112 24.69 7.17 -4.28
CA GLN A 112 24.59 5.99 -5.12
C GLN A 112 25.63 4.93 -4.73
N LYS A 113 26.90 5.34 -4.58
CA LYS A 113 27.99 4.45 -4.18
C LYS A 113 27.74 3.80 -2.82
N ILE A 114 27.20 4.54 -1.87
CA ILE A 114 26.88 4.04 -0.53
C ILE A 114 25.69 3.07 -0.53
N LEU A 115 24.73 3.30 -1.42
CA LEU A 115 23.54 2.46 -1.55
C LEU A 115 23.77 1.20 -2.40
N ALA A 116 24.92 1.10 -3.09
CA ALA A 116 25.27 -0.05 -3.90
C ALA A 116 25.23 -1.34 -3.06
N GLY A 117 24.56 -2.38 -3.58
CA GLY A 117 24.37 -3.65 -2.87
C GLY A 117 23.27 -3.65 -1.80
N THR A 118 22.61 -2.51 -1.54
CA THR A 118 21.47 -2.45 -0.62
C THR A 118 20.13 -2.62 -1.38
N PRO A 119 19.03 -3.00 -0.69
CA PRO A 119 17.69 -2.99 -1.28
C PRO A 119 17.23 -1.62 -1.81
N ALA A 120 17.86 -0.53 -1.33
CA ALA A 120 17.58 0.84 -1.72
C ALA A 120 18.50 1.36 -2.85
N GLN A 121 19.34 0.51 -3.46
CA GLN A 121 20.17 0.87 -4.61
C GLN A 121 19.35 1.49 -5.76
N GLY A 122 19.99 2.32 -6.58
CA GLY A 122 19.35 2.96 -7.73
C GLY A 122 20.29 3.92 -8.45
N SER A 123 19.89 4.41 -9.62
CA SER A 123 20.62 5.46 -10.34
C SER A 123 20.58 6.79 -9.59
N ILE A 124 21.51 7.69 -9.91
CA ILE A 124 21.55 9.07 -9.41
C ILE A 124 20.17 9.73 -9.56
N GLU A 125 19.55 9.63 -10.74
CA GLU A 125 18.21 10.16 -11.01
C GLU A 125 17.12 9.55 -10.14
N GLN A 126 17.20 8.24 -9.81
CA GLN A 126 16.22 7.59 -8.94
C GLN A 126 16.37 8.05 -7.48
N ILE A 127 17.60 8.28 -7.04
CA ILE A 127 17.91 8.81 -5.71
C ILE A 127 17.42 10.25 -5.61
N GLU A 128 17.72 11.09 -6.60
CA GLU A 128 17.23 12.46 -6.65
C GLU A 128 15.70 12.54 -6.69
N ARG A 129 15.05 11.71 -7.52
CA ARG A 129 13.57 11.61 -7.53
C ARG A 129 13.02 11.22 -6.17
N SER A 130 13.65 10.28 -5.48
CA SER A 130 13.23 9.84 -4.13
C SER A 130 13.40 10.96 -3.11
N TYR A 131 14.53 11.67 -3.16
CA TYR A 131 14.80 12.83 -2.31
C TYR A 131 13.75 13.93 -2.51
N ASN A 132 13.56 14.38 -3.76
CA ASN A 132 12.59 15.44 -4.09
C ASN A 132 11.15 15.04 -3.74
N ARG A 133 10.78 13.77 -3.92
CA ARG A 133 9.45 13.26 -3.54
C ARG A 133 9.20 13.43 -2.04
N ILE A 134 10.17 13.06 -1.21
CA ILE A 134 10.04 13.13 0.25
C ILE A 134 10.09 14.59 0.73
N GLU A 135 10.99 15.41 0.19
CA GLU A 135 11.03 16.85 0.50
C GLU A 135 9.71 17.55 0.20
N ARG A 136 9.02 17.19 -0.90
CA ARG A 136 7.69 17.74 -1.21
C ARG A 136 6.62 17.31 -0.20
N GLN A 137 6.73 16.12 0.39
CA GLN A 137 5.78 15.65 1.41
C GLN A 137 5.97 16.37 2.75
N TYR A 138 7.19 16.77 3.07
CA TYR A 138 7.53 17.48 4.32
C TYR A 138 7.59 19.00 4.18
N ARG A 139 7.49 19.55 2.96
CA ARG A 139 7.28 20.99 2.79
C ARG A 139 5.92 21.34 3.39
N PRO A 140 5.85 22.26 4.38
CA PRO A 140 4.56 22.78 4.79
C PRO A 140 3.89 23.36 3.56
N ALA A 141 2.60 23.06 3.38
CA ALA A 141 1.80 23.69 2.33
C ALA A 141 2.08 25.19 2.41
N SER A 142 2.82 25.71 1.42
CA SER A 142 3.11 27.14 1.36
C SER A 142 1.76 27.81 1.37
N LYS A 143 1.49 28.61 2.41
CA LYS A 143 0.29 29.43 2.57
C LYS A 143 -0.14 29.90 1.18
N THR A 144 -1.20 29.30 0.65
CA THR A 144 -1.91 29.86 -0.49
C THR A 144 -2.33 31.23 -0.02
N ALA A 145 -1.72 32.25 -0.61
CA ALA A 145 -2.07 33.62 -0.41
C ALA A 145 -3.56 33.78 -0.72
N SER A 146 -4.33 34.14 0.31
CA SER A 146 -5.51 35.00 0.17
C SER A 146 -5.01 36.43 0.36
N PRO A 147 -5.58 37.44 -0.31
CA PRO A 147 -7.01 37.63 -0.56
C PRO A 147 -7.47 37.22 -1.96
#